data_AF-R7LMD1-F1
#
_entry.id   AF-R7LMD1-F1
#
_cell.length_a   1.000
_cell.length_b   1.000
_cell.length_c   1.000
_cell.angle_alpha   90.00
_cell.angle_beta   90.00
_cell.angle_gamma   90.00
#
_symmetry.space_group_name_H-M   'P 1'
#
loop_
_entity.id
_entity.type
_entity.pdbx_description
1 polymer ?
#
loop_
_entity_poly.entity_id
_entity_poly.type
_entity_poly.pdbx_seq_one_letter_code
_entity_poly.pdbx_strand_id
1 'polypeptide(L)'
;MKKKILILTLILAVSGFNVQSFAKTTHGRDGEISGRSVGAAVCSLLVWPGIGQAINKNPAEKNVTHAVLGLTGVFRFWSFYDAIIDRRGGVWKNRI
;
A
#
# COMPACT_ATOMS: atom_id res chain seq x y z
N MET A 1 12.43 22.51 30.25
CA MET A 1 11.07 21.96 30.45
C MET A 1 10.10 22.33 29.33
N LYS A 2 9.99 23.60 28.93
CA LYS A 2 9.06 24.07 27.86
C LYS A 2 9.16 23.32 26.52
N LYS A 3 10.38 23.00 26.05
CA LYS A 3 10.59 22.21 24.81
C LYS A 3 10.03 20.78 24.89
N LYS A 4 10.13 20.12 26.05
CA LYS A 4 9.63 18.74 26.24
C LYS A 4 8.10 18.72 26.22
N ILE A 5 7.47 19.72 26.83
CA ILE A 5 6.01 19.90 26.80
C ILE A 5 5.55 20.12 25.36
N LEU A 6 6.19 21.05 24.62
CA LEU A 6 5.86 21.32 23.21
C LEU A 6 5.96 20.06 22.32
N ILE A 7 7.01 19.26 22.51
CA ILE A 7 7.19 17.99 21.79
C ILE A 7 6.07 17.01 22.15
N LEU A 8 5.70 16.91 23.42
CA LEU A 8 4.61 16.04 23.86
C LEU A 8 3.26 16.47 23.28
N THR A 9 2.97 17.77 23.24
CA THR A 9 1.73 18.29 22.63
C THR A 9 1.71 18.04 21.13
N LEU A 10 2.85 18.15 20.45
CA LEU A 10 2.96 17.87 19.02
C LEU A 10 2.71 16.39 18.72
N ILE A 11 3.30 15.48 19.51
CA ILE A 11 3.08 14.04 19.38
C ILE A 11 1.61 13.70 19.62
N LEU A 12 1.00 14.27 20.66
CA LEU A 12 -0.42 14.05 20.98
C LEU A 12 -1.35 14.55 19.87
N ALA A 13 -1.06 15.73 19.31
CA ALA A 13 -1.79 16.28 18.17
C ALA A 13 -1.67 15.39 16.93
N VAL A 14 -0.47 14.86 16.64
CA VAL A 14 -0.24 13.96 15.50
C VAL A 14 -0.95 12.61 15.70
N SER A 15 -0.99 12.08 16.92
CA SER A 15 -1.67 10.82 17.24
C SER A 15 -3.21 10.90 17.20
N GLY A 16 -3.79 12.10 17.24
CA GLY A 16 -5.24 12.31 17.13
C GLY A 16 -5.77 12.34 15.69
N PHE A 17 -4.89 12.42 14.69
CA PHE A 17 -5.29 12.34 13.28
C PHE A 17 -5.65 10.90 12.93
N ASN A 18 -6.93 10.58 13.07
CA ASN A 18 -7.54 9.39 12.47
C ASN A 18 -7.54 9.58 10.94
N VAL A 19 -6.41 9.28 10.31
CA VAL A 19 -6.22 9.27 8.84
C VAL A 19 -7.15 8.28 8.11
N GLN A 20 -7.93 7.49 8.83
CA GLN A 20 -8.84 6.48 8.28
C GLN A 20 -10.16 7.05 7.73
N SER A 21 -10.51 8.32 7.99
CA SER A 21 -11.84 8.86 7.67
C SER A 21 -12.00 9.45 6.26
N PHE A 22 -10.91 9.80 5.56
CA PHE A 22 -10.98 10.43 4.22
C PHE A 22 -10.99 9.44 3.07
N ALA A 23 -11.25 8.18 3.41
CA ALA A 23 -11.14 7.06 2.53
C ALA A 23 -12.51 6.65 1.98
N LYS A 24 -12.95 7.23 0.85
CA LYS A 24 -14.20 6.81 0.19
C LYS A 24 -13.99 5.37 -0.28
N THR A 25 -14.51 4.40 0.48
CA THR A 25 -14.34 2.95 0.36
C THR A 25 -14.37 2.42 -1.08
N THR A 26 -13.26 2.58 -1.80
CA THR A 26 -12.99 1.82 -3.01
C THR A 26 -12.32 0.54 -2.58
N HIS A 27 -13.12 -0.37 -2.03
CA HIS A 27 -12.67 -1.73 -1.81
C HIS A 27 -12.27 -2.31 -3.16
N GLY A 28 -11.00 -2.70 -3.28
CA GLY A 28 -10.55 -3.52 -4.38
C GLY A 28 -11.32 -4.84 -4.41
N ARG A 29 -11.47 -5.42 -5.60
CA ARG A 29 -11.97 -6.78 -5.78
C ARG A 29 -10.81 -7.74 -5.83
N ASP A 30 -10.89 -8.79 -5.03
CA ASP A 30 -9.90 -9.86 -5.07
C ASP A 30 -10.05 -10.64 -6.38
N GLY A 31 -8.90 -11.00 -6.95
CA GLY A 31 -8.81 -11.85 -8.13
C GLY A 31 -8.62 -13.31 -7.74
N GLU A 32 -8.13 -14.10 -8.69
CA GLU A 32 -7.82 -15.51 -8.48
C GLU A 32 -6.35 -15.71 -8.10
N ILE A 33 -6.10 -16.51 -7.06
CA ILE A 33 -4.76 -16.97 -6.75
C ILE A 33 -4.36 -18.01 -7.81
N SER A 34 -3.29 -17.71 -8.54
CA SER A 34 -2.77 -18.54 -9.63
C SER A 34 -1.25 -18.66 -9.52
N GLY A 35 -0.64 -19.59 -10.28
CA GLY A 35 0.82 -19.69 -10.35
C GLY A 35 1.48 -18.36 -10.76
N ARG A 36 0.81 -17.58 -11.62
CA ARG A 36 1.25 -16.21 -11.97
C ARG A 36 1.22 -15.29 -10.76
N SER A 37 0.13 -15.26 -10.00
CA SER A 37 -0.04 -14.34 -8.87
C SER A 37 0.94 -14.67 -7.73
N VAL A 38 1.25 -15.95 -7.52
CA VAL A 38 2.29 -16.39 -6.58
C VAL A 38 3.67 -15.89 -7.01
N GLY A 39 4.07 -16.10 -8.27
CA GLY A 39 5.33 -15.58 -8.79
C GLY A 39 5.40 -14.05 -8.73
N ALA A 40 4.30 -13.38 -9.08
CA ALA A 40 4.14 -11.94 -8.96
C ALA A 40 4.35 -11.45 -7.51
N ALA A 41 3.79 -12.17 -6.54
CA ALA A 41 3.94 -11.85 -5.13
C ALA A 41 5.41 -11.93 -4.69
N VAL A 42 6.09 -13.02 -5.02
CA VAL A 42 7.52 -13.19 -4.71
C VAL A 42 8.36 -12.08 -5.33
N CYS A 43 8.10 -11.70 -6.59
CA CYS A 43 8.77 -10.58 -7.23
C CYS A 43 8.52 -9.24 -6.49
N SER A 44 7.27 -8.97 -6.07
CA SER A 44 6.95 -7.77 -5.28
C SER A 44 7.59 -7.77 -3.89
N LEU A 45 7.77 -8.94 -3.28
CA LEU A 45 8.35 -9.06 -1.94
C LEU A 45 9.88 -9.06 -1.94
N LEU A 46 10.54 -9.61 -2.96
CA LEU A 46 12.00 -9.82 -2.96
C LEU A 46 12.74 -8.91 -3.92
N VAL A 47 12.18 -8.66 -5.11
CA VAL A 47 12.86 -7.86 -6.14
C VAL A 47 12.54 -6.38 -5.93
N TRP A 48 11.27 -6.00 -6.11
CA TRP A 48 10.87 -4.59 -6.02
C TRP A 48 9.36 -4.46 -5.80
N PRO A 49 8.91 -3.62 -4.85
CA PRO A 49 7.48 -3.42 -4.61
C PRO A 49 6.79 -2.84 -5.87
N GLY A 50 5.69 -3.44 -6.29
CA GLY A 50 4.93 -3.03 -7.48
C GLY A 50 5.21 -3.85 -8.74
N ILE A 51 6.29 -4.66 -8.79
CA ILE A 51 6.54 -5.55 -9.93
C ILE A 51 5.44 -6.61 -10.06
N GLY A 52 4.97 -7.16 -8.95
CA GLY A 52 3.91 -8.16 -8.96
C GLY A 52 2.62 -7.64 -9.62
N GLN A 53 2.32 -6.36 -9.43
CA GLN A 53 1.16 -5.71 -10.01
C GLN A 53 1.33 -5.55 -11.52
N ALA A 54 2.54 -5.25 -11.99
CA ALA A 54 2.87 -5.25 -13.42
C ALA A 54 2.76 -6.66 -14.03
N ILE A 55 3.28 -7.69 -13.37
CA ILE A 55 3.15 -9.10 -13.80
C ILE A 55 1.68 -9.51 -13.88
N ASN A 56 0.88 -9.07 -12.91
CA ASN A 56 -0.55 -9.28 -12.89
C ASN A 56 -1.33 -8.38 -13.87
N LYS A 57 -0.67 -7.58 -14.71
CA LYS A 57 -1.33 -6.70 -15.69
C LYS A 57 -2.29 -5.71 -15.03
N ASN A 58 -1.93 -5.18 -13.86
CA ASN A 58 -2.66 -4.07 -13.24
C ASN A 58 -2.31 -2.73 -13.92
N PRO A 59 -3.17 -1.71 -13.77
CA PRO A 59 -2.90 -0.38 -14.30
C PRO A 59 -1.56 0.20 -13.79
N ALA A 60 -0.89 0.98 -14.64
CA ALA A 60 0.42 1.55 -14.33
C ALA A 60 0.40 2.39 -13.04
N GLU A 61 -0.68 3.12 -12.77
CA GLU A 61 -0.81 3.95 -11.57
C GLU A 61 -0.80 3.13 -10.28
N LYS A 62 -1.36 1.91 -10.32
CA LYS A 62 -1.29 0.98 -9.21
C LYS A 62 0.15 0.55 -8.98
N ASN A 63 0.85 0.14 -10.04
CA ASN A 63 2.25 -0.30 -9.97
C ASN A 63 3.14 0.80 -9.36
N VAL A 64 2.95 2.05 -9.81
CA VAL A 64 3.67 3.22 -9.28
C VAL A 64 3.33 3.47 -7.82
N THR A 65 2.05 3.36 -7.43
CA THR A 65 1.63 3.54 -6.03
C THR A 65 2.30 2.51 -5.13
N HIS A 66 2.32 1.24 -5.52
CA HIS A 66 3.03 0.20 -4.77
C HIS A 66 4.54 0.40 -4.76
N ALA A 67 5.14 0.86 -5.85
CA ALA A 67 6.57 1.17 -5.91
C ALA A 67 6.93 2.30 -4.95
N VAL A 68 6.20 3.42 -4.99
CA VAL A 68 6.48 4.60 -4.16
C VAL A 68 6.19 4.33 -2.70
N LEU A 69 5.00 3.81 -2.37
CA LEU A 69 4.67 3.49 -0.98
C LEU A 69 5.54 2.36 -0.45
N GLY A 70 5.86 1.36 -1.28
CA GLY A 70 6.71 0.24 -0.90
C GLY A 70 8.12 0.63 -0.45
N LEU A 71 8.62 1.80 -0.83
CA LEU A 71 9.90 2.34 -0.34
C LEU A 71 9.88 2.68 1.16
N THR A 72 8.71 2.84 1.79
CA THR A 72 8.62 3.03 3.25
C THR A 72 8.83 1.73 4.05
N GLY A 73 9.07 0.61 3.38
CA GLY A 73 9.29 -0.71 3.98
C GLY A 73 7.98 -1.42 4.36
N VAL A 74 7.09 -0.77 5.09
CA VAL A 74 5.83 -1.38 5.56
C VAL A 74 4.90 -1.74 4.39
N PHE A 75 4.80 -0.88 3.38
CA PHE A 75 3.92 -1.12 2.22
C PHE A 75 4.48 -2.14 1.22
N ARG A 76 5.67 -2.71 1.46
CA ARG A 76 6.20 -3.83 0.68
C ARG A 76 5.37 -5.10 0.90
N PHE A 77 4.96 -5.36 2.14
CA PHE A 77 4.05 -6.47 2.47
C PHE A 77 2.66 -6.27 1.85
N TRP A 78 2.20 -5.02 1.79
CA TRP A 78 0.98 -4.69 1.06
C TRP A 78 1.13 -4.95 -0.45
N SER A 79 2.28 -4.63 -1.05
CA SER A 79 2.55 -4.98 -2.44
C SER A 79 2.63 -6.49 -2.69
N PHE A 80 3.21 -7.24 -1.77
CA PHE A 80 3.16 -8.70 -1.81
C PHE A 80 1.72 -9.23 -1.75
N TYR A 81 0.94 -8.77 -0.78
CA TYR A 81 -0.46 -9.15 -0.60
C TYR A 81 -1.28 -8.83 -1.86
N ASP A 82 -1.22 -7.60 -2.37
CA ASP A 82 -2.00 -7.24 -3.56
C ASP A 82 -1.64 -8.07 -4.80
N ALA A 83 -0.40 -8.55 -4.87
CA ALA A 83 0.07 -9.39 -5.96
C ALA A 83 -0.39 -10.84 -5.79
N ILE A 84 -0.40 -11.41 -4.57
CA ILE A 84 -0.78 -12.82 -4.37
C ILE A 84 -2.26 -13.06 -4.66
N ILE A 85 -3.13 -12.16 -4.21
CA ILE A 85 -4.58 -12.24 -4.45
C ILE A 85 -5.03 -11.60 -5.78
N ASP A 86 -4.09 -11.23 -6.65
CA ASP A 86 -4.33 -10.48 -7.90
C ASP A 86 -5.41 -9.40 -7.76
N ARG A 87 -5.29 -8.57 -6.71
CA ARG A 87 -6.34 -7.60 -6.36
C ARG A 87 -6.51 -6.58 -7.48
N ARG A 88 -7.75 -6.30 -7.89
CA ARG A 88 -8.10 -5.30 -8.90
C ARG A 88 -8.84 -4.14 -8.26
N GLY A 89 -8.50 -2.91 -8.65
CA GLY A 89 -9.07 -1.74 -7.98
C GLY A 89 -8.64 -1.64 -6.50
N GLY A 90 -8.94 -0.52 -5.87
CA GLY A 90 -8.37 -0.21 -4.56
C GLY A 90 -7.78 1.19 -4.55
N VAL A 91 -7.04 1.47 -3.49
CA VAL A 91 -6.57 2.80 -3.14
C VAL A 91 -5.42 3.26 -4.04
N TRP A 92 -5.75 3.94 -5.13
CA TRP A 92 -4.82 4.68 -5.98
C TRP A 92 -5.62 5.71 -6.81
N LYS A 93 -5.10 6.95 -6.97
CA LYS A 93 -5.81 8.19 -7.42
C LYS A 93 -6.71 8.86 -6.37
N ASN A 94 -6.16 9.28 -5.22
CA ASN A 94 -6.89 10.06 -4.19
C ASN A 94 -8.16 9.40 -3.63
N ARG A 95 -8.25 8.07 -3.72
CA ARG A 95 -9.27 7.29 -3.05
C ARG A 95 -8.53 6.44 -2.05
N ILE A 96 -8.30 6.97 -0.84
CA ILE A 96 -7.99 6.07 0.29
C ILE A 96 -9.26 5.31 0.63
#